data_AF-A0A841VAU6-F1
#
_entry.id   AF-A0A841VAU6-F1
#
_cell.length_a   1.000
_cell.length_b   1.000
_cell.length_c   1.000
_cell.angle_alpha   90.00
_cell.angle_beta   90.00
_cell.angle_gamma   90.00
#
_symmetry.space_group_name_H-M   'P 1'
#
loop_
_entity.id
_entity.type
_entity.pdbx_description
1 polymer ?
#
loop_
_entity_poly.entity_id
_entity_poly.type
_entity_poly.pdbx_seq_one_letter_code
_entity_poly.pdbx_strand_id
1 'polypeptide(L)'
;MNDEWEPLNPEKDVVHFHQEAFENLPRTQIVFQLLKEVKKFWAKHCTSSGSRVFDEGFECYVLIPGQQWRTGKIRVRLEFCPDEAEIEEKQENNRLDINTESSPLDDLRQQLKEGEN
;
A
#
# COMPACT_ATOMS: atom_id res chain seq x y z
N MET A 1 10.67 -21.77 -1.49
CA MET A 1 11.30 -20.78 -0.60
C MET A 1 10.18 -19.88 -0.14
N ASN A 2 10.00 -19.63 1.16
CA ASN A 2 8.99 -18.67 1.60
C ASN A 2 9.52 -17.27 1.25
N ASP A 3 8.81 -16.56 0.39
CA ASP A 3 9.09 -15.17 0.02
C ASP A 3 8.66 -14.21 1.15
N GLU A 4 9.16 -14.46 2.36
CA GLU A 4 8.91 -13.62 3.53
C GLU A 4 9.94 -12.48 3.53
N TRP A 5 9.46 -11.27 3.27
CA TRP A 5 10.29 -10.07 3.19
C TRP A 5 10.25 -9.34 4.53
N GLU A 6 11.41 -9.12 5.15
CA GLU A 6 11.53 -8.37 6.39
C GLU A 6 12.01 -6.93 6.14
N PRO A 7 11.46 -5.93 6.84
CA PRO A 7 11.93 -4.55 6.73
C PRO A 7 13.30 -4.40 7.40
N LEU A 8 14.21 -3.67 6.75
CA LEU A 8 15.52 -3.34 7.32
C LEU A 8 15.47 -2.00 8.07
N ASN A 9 16.22 -1.91 9.17
CA ASN A 9 16.40 -0.69 9.93
C ASN A 9 17.39 0.25 9.20
N PRO A 10 16.96 1.47 8.78
CA PRO A 10 17.81 2.36 8.00
C PRO A 10 19.07 2.81 8.74
N GLU A 11 19.01 2.97 10.06
CA GLU A 11 20.09 3.58 10.84
C GLU A 11 21.18 2.57 11.24
N LYS A 12 20.82 1.28 11.31
CA LYS A 12 21.68 0.26 11.93
C LYS A 12 22.07 -0.87 11.00
N ASP A 13 21.20 -1.23 10.07
CA ASP A 13 21.46 -2.38 9.22
C ASP A 13 22.41 -2.02 8.09
N VAL A 14 23.27 -2.96 7.73
CA VAL A 14 24.30 -2.80 6.70
C VAL A 14 24.01 -3.75 5.55
N VAL A 15 24.13 -3.26 4.33
CA VAL A 15 23.98 -4.04 3.09
C VAL A 15 25.32 -4.11 2.38
N HIS A 16 25.61 -5.27 1.80
CA HIS A 16 26.75 -5.51 0.92
C HIS A 16 26.32 -6.11 -0.41
N PHE A 17 26.71 -5.51 -1.54
CA PHE A 17 26.42 -6.02 -2.88
C PHE A 17 27.65 -6.70 -3.51
N HIS A 18 27.44 -7.88 -4.08
CA HIS A 18 28.52 -8.65 -4.73
C HIS A 18 28.92 -8.06 -6.10
N GLN A 19 27.96 -7.47 -6.81
CA GLN A 19 28.15 -6.79 -8.09
C GLN A 19 27.79 -5.31 -7.94
N GLU A 20 28.17 -4.48 -8.91
CA GLU A 20 27.70 -3.10 -9.02
C GLU A 20 26.20 -3.09 -9.32
N ALA A 21 25.38 -3.28 -8.28
CA ALA A 21 23.92 -3.22 -8.38
C ALA A 21 23.47 -1.83 -8.87
N PHE A 22 24.30 -0.82 -8.64
CA PHE A 22 24.11 0.54 -9.09
C PHE A 22 25.48 1.15 -9.43
N GLU A 23 25.57 1.89 -10.53
CA GLU A 23 26.77 2.66 -10.87
C GLU A 23 27.06 3.68 -9.75
N ASN A 24 28.29 3.67 -9.21
CA ASN A 24 28.79 4.62 -8.21
C ASN A 24 28.29 4.46 -6.75
N LEU A 25 27.66 3.34 -6.38
CA LEU A 25 27.35 3.05 -4.98
C LEU A 25 28.49 2.26 -4.29
N PRO A 26 28.87 2.60 -3.05
CA PRO A 26 29.83 1.80 -2.29
C PRO A 26 29.30 0.37 -2.09
N ARG A 27 30.19 -0.62 -2.17
CA ARG A 27 29.77 -2.03 -2.07
C ARG A 27 29.17 -2.39 -0.72
N THR A 28 29.63 -1.76 0.37
CA THR A 28 29.13 -1.96 1.73
C THR A 28 28.69 -0.62 2.32
N GLN A 29 27.47 -0.54 2.83
CA GLN A 29 26.93 0.69 3.41
C GLN A 29 25.74 0.43 4.32
N ILE A 30 25.47 1.37 5.22
CA ILE A 30 24.22 1.36 5.99
C ILE A 30 23.01 1.58 5.07
N VAL A 31 21.87 0.99 5.44
CA VAL A 31 20.62 1.06 4.66
C VAL A 31 20.19 2.52 4.40
N PHE A 32 20.37 3.42 5.37
CA PHE A 32 20.06 4.84 5.19
C PHE A 32 20.82 5.48 4.02
N GLN A 33 22.11 5.16 3.86
CA GLN A 33 22.90 5.69 2.75
C GLN A 33 22.41 5.12 1.41
N LEU A 34 21.98 3.85 1.40
CA LEU A 34 21.42 3.23 0.20
C LEU A 34 20.13 3.94 -0.21
N LEU A 35 19.22 4.16 0.73
CA LEU A 35 17.97 4.89 0.49
C LEU A 35 18.22 6.31 0.00
N LYS A 36 19.25 6.99 0.51
CA LYS A 36 19.64 8.34 0.07
C LYS A 36 20.07 8.35 -1.40
N GLU A 37 20.88 7.39 -1.83
CA GLU A 37 21.30 7.30 -3.24
C GLU A 37 20.15 6.87 -4.15
N VAL A 38 19.31 5.92 -3.71
CA VAL A 38 18.09 5.58 -4.43
C VAL A 38 17.22 6.83 -4.61
N LYS A 39 16.98 7.62 -3.56
CA LYS A 39 16.21 8.87 -3.67
C LYS A 39 16.78 9.84 -4.70
N LYS A 40 18.11 10.00 -4.75
CA LYS A 40 18.76 10.84 -5.77
C LYS A 40 18.55 10.29 -7.18
N PHE A 41 18.64 8.97 -7.34
CA PHE A 41 18.41 8.31 -8.62
C PHE A 41 16.98 8.57 -9.12
N TRP A 42 15.97 8.37 -8.26
CA TRP A 42 14.58 8.68 -8.56
C TRP A 42 14.35 10.15 -8.93
N ALA A 43 14.90 11.08 -8.14
CA ALA A 43 14.78 12.51 -8.43
C ALA A 43 15.41 12.92 -9.77
N LYS A 44 16.44 12.17 -10.21
CA LYS A 44 17.15 12.42 -11.48
C LYS A 44 16.51 11.69 -12.68
N HIS A 45 15.89 10.53 -12.44
CA HIS A 45 15.39 9.61 -13.47
C HIS A 45 13.93 9.21 -13.21
N CYS A 46 12.99 10.16 -13.30
CA CYS A 46 11.55 9.87 -13.37
C CYS A 46 11.15 9.50 -14.80
N THR A 47 11.59 8.35 -15.33
CA THR A 47 11.14 7.86 -16.65
C THR A 47 10.98 6.34 -16.72
N SER A 48 9.72 5.92 -16.60
CA SER A 48 9.02 5.00 -17.51
C SER A 48 9.43 3.53 -17.66
N SER A 49 10.30 2.95 -16.83
CA SER A 49 10.51 1.50 -16.86
C SER A 49 10.80 0.97 -15.47
N GLY A 50 9.91 0.10 -14.99
CA GLY A 50 10.01 -0.59 -13.70
C GLY A 50 11.41 -1.18 -13.53
N SER A 51 12.19 -0.54 -12.67
CA SER A 51 13.53 -1.00 -12.31
C SER A 51 13.40 -2.34 -11.60
N ARG A 52 14.29 -3.30 -11.93
CA ARG A 52 14.39 -4.63 -11.28
C ARG A 52 14.40 -4.57 -9.75
N VAL A 53 14.78 -3.42 -9.17
CA VAL A 53 14.74 -3.18 -7.72
C VAL A 53 13.32 -3.21 -7.12
N PHE A 54 12.28 -2.92 -7.90
CA PHE A 54 10.88 -2.90 -7.43
C PHE A 54 10.24 -4.27 -7.49
N ASP A 55 10.61 -5.06 -8.50
CA ASP A 55 9.96 -6.33 -8.80
C ASP A 55 10.75 -7.52 -8.24
N GLU A 56 11.98 -7.73 -8.71
CA GLU A 56 12.79 -8.93 -8.42
C GLU A 56 13.74 -8.75 -7.22
N GLY A 57 14.13 -7.51 -6.94
CA GLY A 57 15.14 -7.16 -5.95
C GLY A 57 16.58 -7.49 -6.39
N PHE A 58 17.56 -7.06 -5.60
CA PHE A 58 18.98 -7.31 -5.83
C PHE A 58 19.58 -8.25 -4.80
N GLU A 59 20.38 -9.20 -5.28
CA GLU A 59 21.17 -10.09 -4.43
C GLU A 59 22.20 -9.30 -3.63
N CYS A 60 22.22 -9.56 -2.33
CA CYS A 60 23.09 -8.89 -1.39
C CYS A 60 23.33 -9.75 -0.14
N TYR A 61 24.20 -9.24 0.72
CA TYR A 61 24.34 -9.70 2.09
C TYR A 61 23.87 -8.60 3.03
N VAL A 62 23.20 -8.96 4.11
CA VAL A 62 22.75 -8.04 5.15
C VAL A 62 23.42 -8.41 6.46
N LEU A 63 23.85 -7.39 7.21
CA LEU A 63 24.26 -7.49 8.60
C LEU A 63 23.30 -6.67 9.46
N ILE A 64 22.55 -7.36 10.30
CA ILE A 64 21.70 -6.78 11.35
C ILE A 64 22.49 -6.84 12.67
N PRO A 65 22.50 -5.78 13.50
CA PRO A 65 23.18 -5.82 14.79
C PRO A 65 22.78 -7.05 15.63
N GLY A 66 23.78 -7.79 16.11
CA GLY A 66 23.57 -9.01 16.91
C GLY A 66 23.29 -10.27 16.07
N GLN A 67 23.25 -10.17 14.74
CA GLN A 67 23.15 -11.30 13.83
C GLN A 67 24.42 -11.49 13.01
N GLN A 68 24.57 -12.67 12.40
CA GLN A 68 25.60 -12.92 11.41
C GLN A 68 25.20 -12.35 10.04
N TRP A 69 26.17 -12.24 9.13
CA TRP A 69 25.87 -11.92 7.74
C TRP A 69 24.93 -12.95 7.13
N ARG A 70 23.87 -12.47 6.47
CA ARG A 70 22.86 -13.30 5.82
C ARG A 70 22.78 -12.94 4.35
N THR A 71 22.80 -13.93 3.47
CA THR A 71 22.57 -13.74 2.04
C THR A 71 21.08 -13.61 1.78
N GLY A 72 20.69 -12.73 0.87
CA GLY A 72 19.29 -12.51 0.52
C GLY A 72 19.12 -11.55 -0.63
N LYS A 73 17.89 -11.06 -0.80
CA LYS A 73 17.56 -10.01 -1.76
C LYS A 73 17.00 -8.81 -1.02
N ILE A 74 17.29 -7.62 -1.53
CA ILE A 74 16.61 -6.39 -1.12
C ILE A 74 15.78 -5.85 -2.28
N ARG A 75 14.65 -5.24 -1.96
CA ARG A 75 13.82 -4.52 -2.92
C ARG A 75 13.34 -3.22 -2.30
N VAL A 76 12.99 -2.26 -3.14
CA VAL A 76 12.33 -1.03 -2.71
C VAL A 76 10.86 -1.16 -3.08
N ARG A 77 9.96 -0.69 -2.22
CA ARG A 77 8.53 -0.63 -2.53
C ARG A 77 8.02 0.79 -2.30
N LEU A 78 7.09 1.20 -3.16
CA LEU A 78 6.25 2.37 -2.93
C LEU A 78 4.90 1.88 -2.42
N GLU A 79 4.41 2.52 -1.38
CA GLU A 79 3.10 2.26 -0.82
C GLU A 79 2.26 3.52 -0.98
N PHE A 80 1.03 3.36 -1.43
CA PHE A 80 0.06 4.43 -1.57
C PHE A 80 -0.94 4.33 -0.44
N CYS A 81 -1.04 5.37 0.37
CA CYS A 81 -2.09 5.55 1.35
C CYS A 81 -3.04 6.60 0.78
N PRO A 82 -4.25 6.22 0.31
CA PRO A 82 -5.24 7.22 -0.03
C PRO A 82 -5.63 7.99 1.24
N ASP A 83 -5.85 9.29 1.12
CA ASP A 83 -6.65 10.01 2.11
C ASP A 83 -8.02 9.33 2.16
N GLU A 84 -8.57 9.08 3.36
CA GLU A 84 -9.88 8.44 3.53
C GLU A 84 -10.83 8.97 2.47
N ALA A 85 -11.31 8.09 1.59
CA ALA A 85 -12.30 8.49 0.59
C ALA A 85 -13.43 9.16 1.38
N GLU A 86 -13.72 10.44 1.09
CA GLU A 86 -14.98 11.03 1.50
C GLU A 86 -16.02 10.04 1.03
N ILE A 87 -16.63 9.34 2.00
CA ILE A 87 -17.76 8.47 1.73
C ILE A 87 -18.74 9.45 1.11
N GLU A 88 -18.94 9.37 -0.21
CA GLU A 88 -20.16 9.90 -0.80
C GLU A 88 -21.24 9.16 -0.03
N GLU A 89 -21.76 9.79 1.03
CA GLU A 89 -23.07 9.52 1.52
C GLU A 89 -23.92 9.67 0.27
N LYS A 90 -24.22 8.55 -0.37
CA LYS A 90 -25.49 8.38 -1.03
C LYS A 90 -26.51 8.65 0.06
N GLN A 91 -26.79 9.92 0.29
CA GLN A 91 -28.05 10.36 0.82
C GLN A 91 -29.03 9.91 -0.23
N GLU A 92 -29.47 8.68 -0.03
CA GLU A 92 -30.78 8.18 -0.37
C GLU A 92 -31.79 9.12 0.30
N ASN A 93 -31.86 10.34 -0.25
CA ASN A 93 -32.79 11.35 0.17
C ASN A 93 -34.12 10.91 -0.44
N ASN A 94 -34.80 10.09 0.35
CA ASN A 94 -36.25 10.01 0.33
C ASN A 94 -36.82 11.42 0.25
N ARG A 95 -37.22 11.84 -0.95
CA ARG A 95 -38.35 12.74 -1.14
C ARG A 95 -38.89 12.71 -2.57
N LEU A 96 -39.89 11.83 -2.72
CA LEU A 96 -41.18 12.06 -3.38
C LEU A 96 -41.19 12.10 -4.91
N ASP A 97 -40.99 10.93 -5.52
CA ASP A 97 -41.88 10.55 -6.62
C ASP A 97 -43.25 10.25 -6.01
N ILE A 98 -44.15 11.23 -6.09
CA ILE A 98 -45.59 11.02 -5.88
C ILE A 98 -46.05 10.17 -7.06
N ASN A 99 -45.85 8.85 -6.96
CA ASN A 99 -46.71 7.89 -7.62
C ASN A 99 -47.39 7.09 -6.54
N THR A 100 -48.61 7.53 -6.27
CA THR A 100 -49.61 6.95 -5.39
C THR A 100 -50.06 5.60 -5.94
N GLU A 101 -49.17 4.63 -5.96
CA GLU A 101 -49.52 3.23 -6.16
C GLU A 101 -49.48 2.61 -4.75
N SER A 102 -50.66 2.61 -4.12
CA SER A 102 -51.03 1.99 -2.84
C SER A 102 -49.87 1.37 -2.05
N SER A 103 -49.43 2.07 -1.00
CA SER A 103 -48.45 1.52 -0.07
C SER A 103 -49.01 0.24 0.56
N PRO A 104 -48.25 -0.87 0.61
CA PRO A 104 -48.71 -2.14 1.19
C PRO A 104 -49.07 -2.04 2.69
N LEU A 105 -48.74 -0.92 3.34
CA LEU A 105 -49.10 -0.61 4.72
C LEU A 105 -50.43 0.17 4.84
N ASP A 106 -50.98 0.69 3.74
CA ASP A 106 -52.27 1.39 3.76
C ASP A 106 -53.44 0.40 3.89
N ASP A 107 -53.33 -0.80 3.33
CA ASP A 107 -54.34 -1.85 3.47
C ASP A 107 -54.52 -2.28 4.94
N LEU A 108 -53.42 -2.34 5.70
CA LEU A 108 -53.45 -2.65 7.13
C LEU A 108 -54.14 -1.55 7.94
N ARG A 109 -53.98 -0.29 7.54
CA ARG A 109 -54.62 0.86 8.22
C ARG A 109 -56.13 0.88 7.99
N GLN A 110 -56.59 0.42 6.84
CA GLN A 110 -58.03 0.31 6.55
C GLN A 110 -58.69 -0.79 7.39
N GLN A 111 -58.07 -1.98 7.47
CA GLN A 111 -58.60 -3.10 8.27
C GLN A 111 -58.73 -2.77 9.76
N LEU A 112 -57.79 -2.01 10.32
CA LEU A 112 -57.87 -1.55 11.72
C LEU A 112 -59.03 -0.59 11.98
N LYS A 113 -59.43 0.19 10.97
CA LYS A 113 -60.48 1.21 11.10
C LYS A 113 -61.89 0.63 10.95
N GLU A 114 -62.02 -0.50 10.27
CA GLU A 114 -63.29 -1.21 10.06
C GLU A 114 -63.67 -2.11 11.26
N GLY A 115 -62.72 -2.42 12.15
CA GLY A 115 -62.93 -3.23 13.36
C GLY A 115 -63.38 -2.48 14.61
N GLU A 116 -63.53 -1.15 14.55
CA GLU A 116 -63.96 -0.29 15.67
C GLU A 116 -65.44 0.17 15.57
N ASN A 117 -66.34 -0.71 15.11
CA ASN A 117 -67.80 -0.54 15.22
C ASN A 117 -68.40 -1.52 16.23
#